data_AF-S6UIA5-F1
#
_entry.id   AF-S6UIA5-F1
#
_cell.length_a   1.000
_cell.length_b   1.000
_cell.length_c   1.000
_cell.angle_alpha   90.00
_cell.angle_beta   90.00
_cell.angle_gamma   90.00
#
_symmetry.space_group_name_H-M   'P 1'
#
loop_
_entity.id
_entity.type
_entity.pdbx_description
1 polymer ?
#
loop_
_entity_poly.entity_id
_entity_poly.type
_entity_poly.pdbx_seq_one_letter_code
_entity_poly.pdbx_strand_id
1 'polypeptide(L)'
;PLQRAYVARFGNNPQQEKDANIAAEIETAKAQVIVSELVLRSATELFNALGASGVSVNKALDRHWRNARTAASHNPLIYKARIVGDWRINGTEPPFVWQIGSGTGKA
;
A
#
# COMPACT_ATOMS: atom_id res chain seq x y z
N PRO A 1 -3.53 10.78 -6.82
CA PRO A 1 -4.90 10.21 -6.60
C PRO A 1 -5.45 10.44 -5.18
N LEU A 2 -4.66 10.12 -4.15
CA LEU A 2 -5.02 10.33 -2.74
C LEU A 2 -5.47 11.77 -2.42
N GLN A 3 -4.72 12.78 -2.87
CA GLN A 3 -5.11 14.19 -2.66
C GLN A 3 -6.48 14.51 -3.26
N ARG A 4 -6.82 13.93 -4.42
CA ARG A 4 -8.13 14.15 -5.04
C ARG A 4 -9.24 13.51 -4.23
N ALA A 5 -9.03 12.30 -3.71
CA ALA A 5 -9.98 11.64 -2.81
C ALA A 5 -10.23 12.48 -1.55
N TYR A 6 -9.14 13.01 -0.95
CA TYR A 6 -9.24 13.91 0.20
C TYR A 6 -10.07 15.17 -0.11
N VAL A 7 -9.79 15.85 -1.22
CA VAL A 7 -10.54 17.06 -1.60
C VAL A 7 -12.00 16.74 -1.92
N ALA A 8 -12.27 15.64 -2.65
CA ALA A 8 -13.61 15.26 -3.08
C ALA A 8 -14.56 14.99 -1.90
N ARG A 9 -14.04 14.51 -0.77
CA ARG A 9 -14.81 14.31 0.48
C ARG A 9 -15.53 15.57 0.98
N PHE A 10 -15.02 16.75 0.65
CA PHE A 10 -15.58 18.04 1.06
C PHE A 10 -16.40 18.72 -0.04
N GLY A 11 -16.52 18.10 -1.22
CA GLY A 11 -17.17 18.69 -2.39
C GLY A 11 -18.69 18.48 -2.47
N ASN A 12 -19.30 17.75 -1.52
CA ASN A 12 -20.73 17.41 -1.51
C ASN A 12 -21.24 16.76 -2.83
N ASN A 13 -20.37 16.04 -3.53
CA ASN A 13 -20.71 15.30 -4.74
C ASN A 13 -20.36 13.81 -4.54
N PRO A 14 -21.35 12.97 -4.20
CA PRO A 14 -21.12 11.57 -3.88
C PRO A 14 -20.47 10.76 -5.02
N GLN A 15 -20.85 11.06 -6.27
CA GLN A 15 -20.30 10.36 -7.42
C GLN A 15 -18.82 10.71 -7.62
N GLN A 16 -18.48 11.99 -7.53
CA GLN A 16 -17.11 12.45 -7.64
C GLN A 16 -16.23 11.91 -6.49
N GLU A 17 -16.77 11.86 -5.27
CA GLU A 17 -16.08 11.27 -4.11
C GLU A 17 -15.81 9.78 -4.33
N LYS A 18 -16.81 9.03 -4.79
CA LYS A 18 -16.68 7.61 -5.14
C LYS A 18 -15.59 7.38 -6.17
N ASP A 19 -15.63 8.10 -7.29
CA ASP A 19 -14.66 7.93 -8.38
C ASP A 19 -13.23 8.27 -7.93
N ALA A 20 -13.09 9.31 -7.10
CA ALA A 20 -11.80 9.68 -6.53
C ALA A 20 -11.27 8.61 -5.55
N ASN A 21 -12.14 7.99 -4.75
CA ASN A 21 -11.80 6.89 -3.84
C ASN A 21 -11.40 5.62 -4.59
N ILE A 22 -12.11 5.25 -5.67
CA ILE A 22 -11.71 4.13 -6.55
C ILE A 22 -10.31 4.38 -7.11
N ALA A 23 -10.08 5.57 -7.66
CA ALA A 23 -8.78 5.92 -8.22
C ALA A 23 -7.66 5.93 -7.17
N ALA A 24 -7.97 6.35 -5.94
CA ALA A 24 -7.03 6.31 -4.83
C ALA A 24 -6.72 4.87 -4.43
N GLU A 25 -7.71 3.98 -4.32
CA GLU A 25 -7.50 2.59 -3.93
C GLU A 25 -6.65 1.80 -4.91
N ILE A 26 -6.95 1.95 -6.20
CA ILE A 26 -6.18 1.24 -7.23
C ILE A 26 -4.73 1.71 -7.22
N GLU A 27 -4.48 3.00 -7.02
CA GLU A 27 -3.13 3.56 -7.00
C GLU A 27 -2.35 3.13 -5.75
N THR A 28 -2.98 3.15 -4.57
CA THR A 28 -2.33 2.69 -3.33
C THR A 28 -2.08 1.18 -3.35
N ALA A 29 -2.99 0.39 -3.93
CA ALA A 29 -2.81 -1.05 -4.10
C ALA A 29 -1.60 -1.36 -5.01
N LYS A 30 -1.45 -0.66 -6.13
CA LYS A 30 -0.26 -0.76 -7.00
C LYS A 30 1.01 -0.40 -6.25
N ALA A 31 1.00 0.74 -5.56
CA ALA A 31 2.14 1.20 -4.79
C ALA A 31 2.53 0.19 -3.72
N GLN A 32 1.56 -0.41 -3.01
CA GLN A 32 1.83 -1.40 -1.99
C GLN A 32 2.53 -2.65 -2.56
N VAL A 33 2.10 -3.14 -3.73
CA VAL A 33 2.75 -4.29 -4.40
C VAL A 33 4.19 -3.95 -4.77
N ILE A 34 4.40 -2.80 -5.43
CA ILE A 34 5.71 -2.41 -5.97
C ILE A 34 6.69 -2.04 -4.86
N VAL A 35 6.29 -1.17 -3.94
CA VAL A 35 7.17 -0.64 -2.88
C VAL A 35 7.59 -1.75 -1.91
N SER A 36 6.69 -2.68 -1.58
CA SER A 36 7.04 -3.80 -0.69
C SER A 36 8.16 -4.65 -1.27
N GLU A 37 8.16 -4.90 -2.57
CA GLU A 37 9.23 -5.62 -3.25
C GLU A 37 10.52 -4.79 -3.30
N LEU A 38 10.43 -3.53 -3.76
CA LEU A 38 11.59 -2.65 -3.92
C LEU A 38 12.34 -2.43 -2.60
N VAL A 39 11.62 -2.11 -1.52
CA VAL A 39 12.25 -1.83 -0.23
C VAL A 39 12.94 -3.06 0.35
N LEU A 40 12.32 -4.23 0.25
CA LEU A 40 12.93 -5.48 0.70
C LEU A 40 14.19 -5.80 -0.10
N ARG A 41 14.14 -5.64 -1.43
CA ARG A 41 15.30 -5.86 -2.31
C ARG A 41 16.42 -4.88 -2.00
N SER A 42 16.13 -3.59 -1.92
CA SER A 42 17.12 -2.56 -1.62
C SER A 42 17.76 -2.74 -0.24
N ALA A 43 16.97 -3.12 0.78
CA ALA A 43 17.49 -3.37 2.12
C ALA A 43 18.43 -4.60 2.17
N THR A 44 18.22 -5.59 1.29
CA THR A 44 19.14 -6.72 1.10
C THR A 44 20.38 -6.30 0.30
N GLU A 45 20.21 -5.66 -0.84
CA GLU A 45 21.29 -5.29 -1.76
C GLU A 45 22.27 -4.28 -1.15
N LEU A 46 21.82 -3.46 -0.18
CA LEU A 46 22.68 -2.57 0.60
C LEU A 46 23.91 -3.29 1.18
N PHE A 47 23.78 -4.56 1.59
CA PHE A 47 24.88 -5.31 2.19
C PHE A 47 25.95 -5.74 1.17
N ASN A 48 25.62 -5.82 -0.12
CA ASN A 48 26.60 -6.10 -1.18
C ASN A 48 27.64 -4.98 -1.29
N ALA A 49 27.26 -3.73 -1.01
CA ALA A 49 28.16 -2.59 -1.02
C ALA A 49 28.97 -2.43 0.28
N LEU A 50 28.43 -2.88 1.41
CA LEU A 50 29.02 -2.65 2.74
C LEU A 50 29.88 -3.81 3.27
N GLY A 51 29.69 -5.01 2.71
CA GLY A 51 30.35 -6.24 3.16
C GLY A 51 30.11 -6.51 4.65
N ALA A 52 31.08 -7.18 5.30
CA ALA A 52 30.98 -7.55 6.72
C ALA A 52 30.80 -6.34 7.66
N SER A 53 31.27 -5.15 7.28
CA SER A 53 31.07 -3.93 8.09
C SER A 53 29.60 -3.48 8.17
N GLY A 54 28.75 -3.97 7.25
CA GLY A 54 27.32 -3.68 7.22
C GLY A 54 26.52 -4.44 8.28
N VAL A 55 26.98 -5.62 8.72
CA VAL A 55 26.28 -6.46 9.71
C VAL A 55 26.57 -6.06 11.17
N SER A 56 27.19 -4.90 11.37
CA SER A 56 27.49 -4.38 12.71
C SER A 56 26.22 -4.11 13.52
N VAL A 57 26.16 -4.66 14.74
CA VAL A 57 25.07 -4.38 15.71
C VAL A 57 24.99 -2.90 16.05
N ASN A 58 26.11 -2.17 16.05
CA ASN A 58 26.12 -0.73 16.33
C ASN A 58 25.40 0.07 15.22
N LYS A 59 25.47 -0.39 13.96
CA LYS A 59 24.74 0.24 12.85
C LYS A 59 23.30 -0.28 12.73
N ALA A 60 23.08 -1.55 13.08
CA ALA A 60 21.79 -2.24 13.05
C ALA A 60 21.03 -2.07 11.72
N LEU A 61 21.73 -2.14 10.58
CA LEU A 61 21.12 -1.88 9.26
C LEU A 61 20.11 -2.96 8.86
N ASP A 62 20.25 -4.18 9.38
CA ASP A 62 19.31 -5.30 9.20
C ASP A 62 17.90 -4.97 9.74
N ARG A 63 17.79 -4.02 10.68
CA ARG A 63 16.50 -3.56 11.21
C ARG A 63 15.59 -2.99 10.13
N HIS A 64 16.15 -2.37 9.09
CA HIS A 64 15.38 -1.78 8.01
C HIS A 64 14.70 -2.87 7.18
N TRP A 65 15.41 -3.96 6.90
CA TRP A 65 14.82 -5.13 6.25
C TRP A 65 13.74 -5.77 7.13
N ARG A 66 14.02 -5.99 8.42
CA ARG A 66 13.05 -6.60 9.35
C ARG A 66 11.78 -5.76 9.46
N ASN A 67 11.91 -4.45 9.65
CA ASN A 67 10.77 -3.53 9.74
C ASN A 67 9.95 -3.52 8.44
N ALA A 68 10.62 -3.45 7.28
CA ALA A 68 9.94 -3.50 5.99
C ALA A 68 9.20 -4.83 5.79
N ARG A 69 9.81 -5.97 6.17
CA ARG A 69 9.20 -7.29 6.09
C ARG A 69 7.97 -7.41 6.98
N THR A 70 8.03 -6.85 8.19
CA THR A 70 6.88 -6.78 9.10
C THR A 70 5.72 -5.99 8.47
N ALA A 71 6.00 -4.77 7.97
CA ALA A 71 4.97 -3.94 7.35
C ALA A 71 4.36 -4.61 6.09
N ALA A 72 5.20 -5.20 5.23
CA ALA A 72 4.76 -5.88 4.01
C ALA A 72 3.94 -7.15 4.28
N SER A 73 4.09 -7.77 5.45
CA SER A 73 3.34 -8.99 5.81
C SER A 73 1.92 -8.71 6.33
N HIS A 74 1.59 -7.48 6.72
CA HIS A 74 0.28 -7.15 7.28
C HIS A 74 -0.86 -7.36 6.27
N ASN A 75 -0.63 -7.03 5.00
CA ASN A 75 -1.60 -7.20 3.92
C ASN A 75 -1.02 -8.14 2.87
N PRO A 76 -1.61 -9.32 2.62
CA PRO A 76 -1.10 -10.22 1.59
C PRO A 76 -1.15 -9.54 0.21
N LEU A 77 0.04 -9.29 -0.37
CA LEU A 77 0.21 -8.54 -1.62
C LEU A 77 -0.52 -9.18 -2.80
N ILE A 78 -0.69 -10.51 -2.78
CA ILE A 78 -1.40 -11.26 -3.82
C ILE A 78 -2.84 -10.76 -4.02
N TYR A 79 -3.52 -10.35 -2.94
CA TYR A 79 -4.88 -9.82 -3.04
C TYR A 79 -4.88 -8.42 -3.66
N LYS A 80 -3.91 -7.56 -3.30
CA LYS A 80 -3.77 -6.23 -3.93
C LYS A 80 -3.46 -6.35 -5.42
N ALA A 81 -2.57 -7.27 -5.81
CA ALA A 81 -2.28 -7.55 -7.21
C ALA A 81 -3.52 -8.05 -7.97
N ARG A 82 -4.30 -8.97 -7.39
CA ARG A 82 -5.56 -9.45 -7.97
C ARG A 82 -6.57 -8.30 -8.16
N ILE A 83 -6.77 -7.45 -7.15
CA ILE A 83 -7.71 -6.32 -7.22
C ILE A 83 -7.33 -5.36 -8.35
N VAL A 84 -6.04 -5.00 -8.44
CA VAL A 84 -5.54 -4.14 -9.53
C VAL A 84 -5.76 -4.77 -10.89
N GLY A 85 -5.49 -6.08 -11.03
CA GLY A 85 -5.68 -6.80 -12.29
C GLY A 85 -7.15 -6.88 -12.70
N ASP A 86 -8.04 -7.23 -11.79
CA ASP A 86 -9.48 -7.34 -12.02
C ASP A 86 -10.09 -5.98 -12.43
N TRP A 87 -9.72 -4.90 -11.71
CA TRP A 87 -10.09 -3.54 -12.12
C TRP A 87 -9.57 -3.20 -13.53
N ARG A 88 -8.32 -3.55 -13.85
CA ARG A 88 -7.71 -3.19 -15.13
C ARG A 88 -8.30 -3.95 -16.32
N ILE A 89 -8.66 -5.22 -16.13
CA ILE A 89 -9.13 -6.10 -17.20
C ILE A 89 -10.65 -6.04 -17.34
N ASN A 90 -11.38 -6.11 -16.22
CA ASN A 90 -12.83 -6.26 -16.20
C ASN A 90 -13.57 -4.97 -15.81
N GLY A 91 -12.87 -3.95 -15.30
CA GLY A 91 -13.51 -2.74 -14.78
C GLY A 91 -14.21 -2.95 -13.44
N THR A 92 -13.96 -4.08 -12.76
CA THR A 92 -14.57 -4.40 -11.47
C THR A 92 -14.19 -3.35 -10.42
N GLU A 93 -15.18 -2.81 -9.72
CA GLU A 93 -14.95 -1.86 -8.62
C GLU A 93 -14.18 -2.53 -7.47
N PRO A 94 -13.10 -1.92 -6.96
CA PRO A 94 -12.30 -2.53 -5.89
C PRO A 94 -13.05 -2.55 -4.55
N PRO A 95 -12.83 -3.56 -3.70
CA PRO A 95 -13.42 -3.61 -2.37
C PRO A 95 -12.76 -2.58 -1.43
N PHE A 96 -13.58 -1.84 -0.68
CA PHE A 96 -13.11 -0.85 0.31
C PHE A 96 -12.97 -1.46 1.71
N VAL A 97 -11.94 -2.29 1.91
CA VAL A 97 -11.76 -3.08 3.15
C VAL A 97 -11.56 -2.19 4.41
N TRP A 98 -11.14 -0.93 4.27
CA TRP A 98 -11.08 0.04 5.37
C TRP A 98 -12.45 0.57 5.82
N GLN A 99 -13.53 0.26 5.10
CA GLN A 99 -14.90 0.52 5.57
C GLN A 99 -15.40 -0.58 6.52
N ILE A 100 -14.67 -1.67 6.71
CA ILE A 100 -15.04 -2.68 7.70
C ILE A 100 -14.98 -2.04 9.09
N GLY A 101 -16.13 -2.04 9.79
CA GLY A 101 -16.27 -1.39 11.10
C GLY A 101 -16.80 0.05 11.05
N SER A 102 -16.98 0.65 9.87
CA SER A 102 -17.79 1.87 9.72
C SER A 102 -19.27 1.51 9.82
N GLY A 103 -19.73 1.14 11.02
CA GLY A 103 -21.16 0.95 11.29
C GLY A 103 -21.93 2.20 10.89
N THR A 104 -23.17 2.03 10.43
CA THR A 104 -24.11 3.15 10.37
C THR A 104 -24.28 3.65 11.80
N GLY A 105 -23.63 4.76 12.14
CA GLY A 105 -23.85 5.45 13.40
C GLY A 105 -25.29 5.97 13.43
N LYS A 106 -26.24 5.10 13.73
CA LYS A 106 -27.52 5.51 14.31
C LYS A 106 -27.27 5.63 15.81
N ALA A 107 -26.89 6.83 16.23
CA ALA A 107 -27.16 7.30 17.57
C ALA A 107 -28.66 7.51 17.75
#